data_AF-A0A4S2G429-F1
#
_entry.id   AF-A0A4S2G429-F1
#
_cell.length_a   1.000
_cell.length_b   1.000
_cell.length_c   1.000
_cell.angle_alpha   90.00
_cell.angle_beta   90.00
_cell.angle_gamma   90.00
#
_symmetry.space_group_name_H-M   'P 1'
#
loop_
_entity.id
_entity.type
_entity.pdbx_description
1 polymer ?
#
loop_
_entity_poly.entity_id
_entity_poly.type
_entity_poly.pdbx_seq_one_letter_code
_entity_poly.pdbx_strand_id
1 'polypeptide(L)'
;MPEGMAYMFFPIEGDDVWRFDIPGRNGGDIEIRDDDYRVVCMNDDTSGILFKDEDSFYFTCYCRTGGLYDGLGGTLDNPIGPAVADNGESVEVCPDMMWCGSVWEMDLNALGEWITYNEGEDNVLQDIRGITLYPRPAVANYRFIIENVSNLSGVKRLCASISGMASEMCPATLMCGSRCATLPLKADAAGDDCIEGRFLTFGLPKSPESANILTLYVWLNDGKKLRYDFDVTKQARNAKDPMNVSLIVGGIELPPSEPVGGEGGLDVSIDGWITEIIDIQS
;
A
#
# COMPACT_ATOMS: atom_id res chain seq x y z
N MET A 1 -8.13 -1.00 14.15
CA MET A 1 -8.12 -2.38 14.68
C MET A 1 -9.15 -3.14 13.87
N PRO A 2 -8.84 -4.37 13.41
CA PRO A 2 -9.74 -5.14 12.56
C PRO A 2 -11.13 -5.37 13.16
N GLU A 3 -12.17 -5.27 12.33
CA GLU A 3 -13.55 -5.65 12.68
C GLU A 3 -13.77 -7.17 12.62
N GLY A 4 -12.97 -7.89 11.83
CA GLY A 4 -12.97 -9.35 11.70
C GLY A 4 -11.63 -9.89 11.23
N MET A 5 -11.47 -11.21 11.31
CA MET A 5 -10.27 -11.94 10.90
C MET A 5 -10.67 -13.17 10.07
N ALA A 6 -10.05 -13.33 8.91
CA ALA A 6 -10.05 -14.55 8.13
C ALA A 6 -8.90 -15.47 8.56
N TYR A 7 -9.19 -16.76 8.68
CA TYR A 7 -8.23 -17.83 8.95
C TYR A 7 -8.32 -18.86 7.83
N MET A 8 -7.22 -19.05 7.11
CA MET A 8 -7.11 -19.98 5.99
C MET A 8 -6.21 -21.14 6.37
N PHE A 9 -6.73 -22.37 6.28
CA PHE A 9 -6.02 -23.61 6.55
C PHE A 9 -5.78 -24.34 5.24
N PHE A 10 -4.52 -24.49 4.87
CA PHE A 10 -4.04 -25.12 3.65
C PHE A 10 -3.55 -26.53 4.01
N PRO A 11 -4.26 -27.60 3.62
CA PRO A 11 -3.79 -28.97 3.87
C PRO A 11 -2.41 -29.19 3.26
N ILE A 12 -1.53 -29.90 3.98
CA ILE A 12 -0.26 -30.36 3.41
C ILE A 12 -0.51 -31.48 2.40
N GLU A 13 -1.46 -32.36 2.72
CA GLU A 13 -1.97 -33.40 1.84
C GLU A 13 -3.43 -33.12 1.48
N GLY A 14 -3.68 -32.73 0.22
CA GLY A 14 -5.01 -32.43 -0.30
C GLY A 14 -5.06 -31.08 -1.02
N ASP A 15 -6.24 -30.78 -1.59
CA ASP A 15 -6.38 -29.63 -2.50
C ASP A 15 -7.33 -28.53 -1.98
N ASP A 16 -8.22 -28.83 -1.02
CA ASP A 16 -9.26 -27.89 -0.58
C ASP A 16 -8.81 -27.04 0.63
N VAL A 17 -8.66 -25.74 0.40
CA VAL A 17 -8.37 -24.75 1.45
C VAL A 17 -9.62 -24.42 2.25
N TRP A 18 -9.50 -24.43 3.58
CA TRP A 18 -10.59 -24.06 4.48
C TRP A 18 -10.44 -22.61 4.92
N ARG A 19 -11.51 -21.82 4.78
CA ARG A 19 -11.55 -20.43 5.24
C ARG A 19 -12.63 -20.25 6.31
N PHE A 20 -12.24 -19.61 7.42
CA PHE A 20 -13.13 -19.22 8.51
C PHE A 20 -13.01 -17.72 8.75
N ASP A 21 -14.11 -16.98 8.63
CA ASP A 21 -14.17 -15.57 8.97
C ASP A 21 -14.81 -15.41 10.36
N ILE A 22 -14.05 -14.85 11.31
CA ILE A 22 -14.43 -14.73 12.71
C ILE A 22 -14.54 -13.24 13.09
N PRO A 23 -15.66 -12.80 13.68
CA PRO A 23 -15.81 -11.41 14.14
C PRO A 23 -14.80 -11.03 15.23
N GLY A 24 -14.25 -9.83 15.11
CA GLY A 24 -13.26 -9.28 16.02
C GLY A 24 -11.89 -9.95 15.92
N ARG A 25 -11.03 -9.64 16.89
CA ARG A 25 -9.60 -10.02 16.87
C ARG A 25 -9.22 -11.15 17.82
N ASN A 26 -10.17 -11.68 18.56
CA ASN A 26 -9.89 -12.59 19.69
C ASN A 26 -9.86 -14.07 19.27
N GLY A 27 -10.06 -14.35 17.98
CA GLY A 27 -10.27 -15.71 17.49
C GLY A 27 -11.60 -16.30 17.95
N GLY A 28 -11.75 -17.60 17.75
CA GLY A 28 -12.93 -18.36 18.12
C GLY A 28 -12.75 -19.84 17.82
N ASP A 29 -13.75 -20.63 18.19
CA ASP A 29 -13.76 -22.05 17.90
C ASP A 29 -14.18 -22.30 16.44
N ILE A 30 -13.54 -23.28 15.81
CA ILE A 30 -13.85 -23.74 14.45
C ILE A 30 -14.00 -25.26 14.44
N GLU A 31 -14.70 -25.78 13.44
CA GLU A 31 -14.75 -27.21 13.16
C GLU A 31 -13.99 -27.48 11.86
N ILE A 32 -12.92 -28.27 11.94
CA ILE A 32 -12.07 -28.67 10.82
C ILE A 32 -11.67 -30.14 11.00
N ARG A 33 -11.31 -30.82 9.90
CA ARG A 33 -10.83 -32.20 9.93
C ARG A 33 -9.48 -32.29 10.64
N ASP A 34 -9.21 -33.42 11.28
CA ASP A 34 -7.86 -33.78 11.73
C ASP A 34 -6.96 -34.00 10.49
N ASP A 35 -5.90 -33.21 10.37
CA ASP A 35 -4.96 -33.17 9.25
C ASP A 35 -3.74 -32.30 9.58
N ASP A 36 -2.75 -32.30 8.68
CA ASP A 36 -1.63 -31.36 8.75
C ASP A 36 -1.92 -30.14 7.88
N TYR A 37 -1.70 -28.94 8.42
CA TYR A 37 -2.03 -27.67 7.78
C TYR A 37 -0.88 -26.68 7.80
N ARG A 38 -0.81 -25.84 6.78
CA ARG A 38 -0.27 -24.48 6.92
C ARG A 38 -1.39 -23.51 7.18
N VAL A 39 -1.15 -22.46 7.96
CA VAL A 39 -2.21 -21.54 8.36
C VAL A 39 -1.80 -20.11 8.04
N VAL A 40 -2.73 -19.34 7.46
CA VAL A 40 -2.61 -17.89 7.31
C VAL A 40 -3.80 -17.24 8.02
N CYS A 41 -3.55 -16.15 8.72
CA CYS A 41 -4.60 -15.25 9.19
C CYS A 41 -4.37 -13.84 8.67
N MET A 42 -5.47 -13.16 8.38
CA MET A 42 -5.50 -11.77 7.98
C MET A 42 -6.81 -11.12 8.38
N ASN A 43 -6.87 -9.80 8.49
CA ASN A 43 -8.16 -9.14 8.63
C ASN A 43 -9.00 -9.23 7.34
N ASP A 44 -10.31 -9.40 7.47
CA ASP A 44 -11.25 -9.65 6.36
C ASP A 44 -11.97 -8.37 5.88
N ASP A 45 -11.73 -7.25 6.54
CA ASP A 45 -12.36 -5.93 6.34
C ASP A 45 -11.51 -5.01 5.45
N THR A 46 -11.11 -5.50 4.26
CA THR A 46 -10.39 -4.70 3.26
C THR A 46 -11.27 -4.37 2.06
N SER A 47 -11.09 -3.17 1.49
CA SER A 47 -11.91 -2.61 0.40
C SER A 47 -11.11 -2.44 -0.91
N GLY A 48 -9.82 -2.13 -0.80
CA GLY A 48 -8.92 -1.90 -1.94
C GLY A 48 -8.04 -3.09 -2.30
N ILE A 49 -7.94 -4.09 -1.43
CA ILE A 49 -7.06 -5.26 -1.58
C ILE A 49 -7.83 -6.43 -2.18
N LEU A 50 -7.23 -7.05 -3.19
CA LEU A 50 -7.72 -8.22 -3.90
C LEU A 50 -6.72 -9.38 -3.73
N PHE A 51 -7.22 -10.59 -3.92
CA PHE A 51 -6.46 -11.82 -3.74
C PHE A 51 -6.42 -12.62 -5.04
N LYS A 52 -5.30 -13.29 -5.29
CA LYS A 52 -5.13 -14.26 -6.38
C LYS A 52 -4.41 -15.50 -5.87
N ASP A 53 -4.65 -16.63 -6.53
CA ASP A 53 -4.03 -17.92 -6.22
C ASP A 53 -4.31 -18.35 -4.76
N GLU A 54 -5.54 -18.12 -4.27
CA GLU A 54 -6.01 -18.37 -2.89
C GLU A 54 -6.04 -19.86 -2.50
N ASP A 55 -5.83 -20.76 -3.45
CA ASP A 55 -5.61 -22.19 -3.25
C ASP A 55 -4.17 -22.51 -2.78
N SER A 56 -3.26 -21.53 -2.85
CA SER A 56 -1.86 -21.67 -2.43
C SER A 56 -1.60 -20.98 -1.09
N PHE A 57 -0.81 -21.61 -0.21
CA PHE A 57 -0.28 -20.96 1.00
C PHE A 57 0.49 -19.66 0.69
N TYR A 58 1.03 -19.55 -0.53
CA TYR A 58 1.74 -18.38 -1.02
C TYR A 58 0.88 -17.48 -1.91
N PHE A 59 -0.44 -17.47 -1.71
CA PHE A 59 -1.35 -16.56 -2.40
C PHE A 59 -0.91 -15.09 -2.24
N THR A 60 -1.41 -14.25 -3.13
CA THR A 60 -0.92 -12.88 -3.27
C THR A 60 -2.03 -11.86 -3.06
N CYS A 61 -1.75 -10.85 -2.22
CA CYS A 61 -2.50 -9.60 -2.14
C CYS A 61 -1.99 -8.61 -3.17
N TYR A 62 -2.90 -7.92 -3.84
CA TYR A 62 -2.61 -6.81 -4.75
C TYR A 62 -3.75 -5.79 -4.70
N CYS A 63 -3.53 -4.59 -5.25
CA CYS A 63 -4.58 -3.57 -5.29
C CYS A 63 -5.18 -3.46 -6.69
N ARG A 64 -6.43 -3.01 -6.75
CA ARG A 64 -7.08 -2.71 -8.04
C ARG A 64 -6.40 -1.54 -8.75
N THR A 65 -6.56 -1.49 -10.06
CA THR A 65 -6.16 -0.34 -10.88
C THR A 65 -6.92 0.93 -10.46
N GLY A 66 -6.21 2.06 -10.50
CA GLY A 66 -6.74 3.41 -10.26
C GLY A 66 -6.32 4.38 -11.36
N GLY A 67 -6.57 5.68 -11.14
CA GLY A 67 -6.11 6.78 -11.97
C GLY A 67 -4.99 7.57 -11.30
N LEU A 68 -4.02 8.07 -12.08
CA LEU A 68 -2.82 8.77 -11.58
C LEU A 68 -3.14 9.98 -10.68
N TYR A 69 -4.32 10.58 -10.85
CA TYR A 69 -4.79 11.75 -10.11
C TYR A 69 -5.90 11.41 -9.12
N ASP A 70 -6.08 10.14 -8.73
CA ASP A 70 -7.11 9.71 -7.78
C ASP A 70 -6.97 10.38 -6.40
N GLY A 71 -5.80 10.93 -6.08
CA GLY A 71 -5.61 11.83 -4.94
C GLY A 71 -6.53 13.06 -4.91
N LEU A 72 -7.17 13.40 -6.04
CA LEU A 72 -8.21 14.44 -6.16
C LEU A 72 -9.62 13.94 -5.81
N GLY A 73 -9.77 12.72 -5.29
CA GLY A 73 -11.06 12.10 -4.98
C GLY A 73 -11.58 11.17 -6.06
N GLY A 74 -10.68 10.47 -6.76
CA GLY A 74 -11.05 9.41 -7.70
C GLY A 74 -11.73 8.23 -6.98
N THR A 75 -12.57 7.51 -7.72
CA THR A 75 -13.35 6.38 -7.20
C THR A 75 -13.20 5.17 -8.11
N LEU A 76 -13.69 4.00 -7.68
CA LEU A 76 -13.71 2.80 -8.51
C LEU A 76 -14.40 3.04 -9.85
N ASP A 77 -15.57 3.68 -9.84
CA ASP A 77 -16.39 3.90 -11.04
C ASP A 77 -15.94 5.13 -11.86
N ASN A 78 -15.15 6.01 -11.24
CA ASN A 78 -14.68 7.25 -11.86
C ASN A 78 -13.24 7.55 -11.42
N PRO A 79 -12.25 6.79 -11.93
CA PRO A 79 -10.84 7.10 -11.72
C PRO A 79 -10.46 8.39 -12.48
N ILE A 80 -9.47 9.12 -11.95
CA ILE A 80 -9.04 10.42 -12.48
C ILE A 80 -7.62 10.30 -13.03
N GLY A 81 -7.45 10.59 -14.32
CA GLY A 81 -6.15 10.51 -14.98
C GLY A 81 -5.85 9.11 -15.55
N PRO A 82 -4.64 8.92 -16.09
CA PRO A 82 -4.26 7.67 -16.76
C PRO A 82 -4.08 6.52 -15.77
N ALA A 83 -4.37 5.29 -16.23
CA ALA A 83 -4.19 4.05 -15.47
C ALA A 83 -2.77 3.46 -15.58
N VAL A 84 -1.91 4.10 -16.38
CA VAL A 84 -0.50 3.73 -16.58
C VAL A 84 0.32 5.01 -16.52
N ALA A 85 1.36 5.02 -15.70
CA ALA A 85 2.26 6.17 -15.55
C ALA A 85 3.26 6.25 -16.71
N ASP A 86 3.95 7.39 -16.86
CA ASP A 86 4.89 7.64 -17.96
C ASP A 86 6.08 6.66 -17.99
N ASN A 87 6.44 6.11 -16.83
CA ASN A 87 7.48 5.07 -16.69
C ASN A 87 6.99 3.66 -17.07
N GLY A 88 5.72 3.50 -17.44
CA GLY A 88 5.09 2.24 -17.82
C GLY A 88 4.52 1.42 -16.66
N GLU A 89 4.63 1.88 -15.41
CA GLU A 89 4.02 1.22 -14.26
C GLU A 89 2.48 1.32 -14.32
N SER A 90 1.79 0.27 -13.86
CA SER A 90 0.36 0.36 -13.56
C SER A 90 0.13 1.39 -12.45
N VAL A 91 -0.95 2.14 -12.55
CA VAL A 91 -1.45 2.93 -11.44
C VAL A 91 -2.40 2.08 -10.62
N GLU A 92 -2.07 1.86 -9.35
CA GLU A 92 -2.83 1.03 -8.42
C GLU A 92 -3.18 1.85 -7.19
N VAL A 93 -4.39 1.67 -6.67
CA VAL A 93 -4.79 2.40 -5.46
C VAL A 93 -3.96 1.94 -4.25
N CYS A 94 -3.81 2.82 -3.26
CA CYS A 94 -3.18 2.41 -2.01
C CYS A 94 -3.98 1.29 -1.33
N PRO A 95 -3.30 0.29 -0.71
CA PRO A 95 -3.97 -0.71 0.11
C PRO A 95 -4.63 -0.11 1.34
N ASP A 96 -5.59 -0.83 1.91
CA ASP A 96 -6.07 -0.60 3.27
C ASP A 96 -5.07 -1.13 4.31
N MET A 97 -5.27 -0.79 5.58
CA MET A 97 -4.46 -1.40 6.63
C MET A 97 -4.75 -2.90 6.72
N MET A 98 -3.67 -3.69 6.66
CA MET A 98 -3.74 -5.13 6.74
C MET A 98 -2.82 -5.64 7.86
N TRP A 99 -3.29 -6.64 8.61
CA TRP A 99 -2.51 -7.40 9.57
C TRP A 99 -2.51 -8.85 9.14
N CYS A 100 -1.33 -9.45 9.03
CA CYS A 100 -1.18 -10.84 8.60
C CYS A 100 -0.29 -11.62 9.56
N GLY A 101 -0.57 -12.91 9.70
CA GLY A 101 0.27 -13.84 10.44
C GLY A 101 0.14 -15.23 9.84
N SER A 102 1.12 -16.09 10.07
CA SER A 102 1.12 -17.44 9.53
C SER A 102 1.73 -18.43 10.53
N VAL A 103 1.41 -19.69 10.28
CA VAL A 103 2.08 -20.86 10.84
C VAL A 103 2.54 -21.71 9.68
N TRP A 104 3.83 -22.05 9.69
CA TRP A 104 4.45 -22.88 8.66
C TRP A 104 3.82 -24.26 8.59
N GLU A 105 3.60 -24.89 9.74
CA GLU A 105 3.07 -26.25 9.83
C GLU A 105 2.40 -26.49 11.18
N MET A 106 1.24 -27.14 11.15
CA MET A 106 0.44 -27.54 12.29
C MET A 106 -0.06 -28.96 12.04
N ASP A 107 0.32 -29.90 12.89
CA ASP A 107 -0.26 -31.25 12.92
C ASP A 107 -1.45 -31.24 13.88
N LEU A 108 -2.65 -31.36 13.35
CA LEU A 108 -3.89 -31.42 14.13
C LEU A 108 -4.39 -32.87 14.20
N ASN A 109 -4.22 -33.52 15.36
CA ASN A 109 -4.65 -34.89 15.57
C ASN A 109 -5.52 -35.09 16.84
N ALA A 110 -6.06 -36.31 16.99
CA ALA A 110 -6.93 -36.76 18.09
C ALA A 110 -6.45 -36.40 19.51
N LEU A 111 -5.14 -36.31 19.73
CA LEU A 111 -4.51 -36.33 21.05
C LEU A 111 -3.82 -35.03 21.44
N GLY A 112 -3.74 -34.06 20.54
CA GLY A 112 -3.01 -32.80 20.70
C GLY A 112 -2.47 -32.34 19.36
N GLU A 113 -1.60 -31.36 19.41
CA GLU A 113 -1.00 -30.78 18.21
C GLU A 113 0.44 -30.34 18.49
N TRP A 114 1.25 -30.34 17.43
CA TRP A 114 2.50 -29.60 17.45
C TRP A 114 2.47 -28.55 16.36
N ILE A 115 3.11 -27.42 16.64
CA ILE A 115 3.11 -26.25 15.76
C ILE A 115 4.54 -25.83 15.48
N THR A 116 4.85 -25.63 14.21
CA THR A 116 6.06 -24.98 13.74
C THR A 116 5.67 -23.62 13.17
N TYR A 117 6.06 -22.55 13.87
CA TYR A 117 5.67 -21.19 13.47
C TYR A 117 6.37 -20.74 12.20
N ASN A 118 7.69 -20.94 12.11
CA ASN A 118 8.47 -20.59 10.93
C ASN A 118 9.22 -21.80 10.38
N GLU A 119 9.45 -21.80 9.06
CA GLU A 119 10.21 -22.85 8.39
C GLU A 119 11.60 -23.02 9.03
N GLY A 120 11.93 -24.25 9.43
CA GLY A 120 13.22 -24.59 10.04
C GLY A 120 13.34 -24.34 11.54
N GLU A 121 12.25 -23.93 12.22
CA GLU A 121 12.19 -23.88 13.68
C GLU A 121 11.78 -25.22 14.30
N ASP A 122 12.10 -25.39 15.59
CA ASP A 122 11.64 -26.54 16.38
C ASP A 122 10.12 -26.48 16.60
N ASN A 123 9.49 -27.65 16.68
CA ASN A 123 8.07 -27.75 16.95
C ASN A 123 7.72 -27.48 18.42
N VAL A 124 6.60 -26.82 18.64
CA VAL A 124 6.02 -26.57 19.97
C VAL A 124 4.87 -27.54 20.19
N LEU A 125 4.99 -28.43 21.18
CA LEU A 125 3.91 -29.31 21.61
C LEU A 125 2.84 -28.52 22.38
N GLN A 126 1.57 -28.72 22.04
CA GLN A 126 0.44 -28.16 22.76
C GLN A 126 -0.50 -29.27 23.25
N ASP A 127 -0.79 -29.23 24.54
CA ASP A 127 -1.72 -30.16 25.21
C ASP A 127 -3.21 -29.79 24.98
N ILE A 128 -3.49 -28.82 24.10
CA ILE A 128 -4.82 -28.27 23.82
C ILE A 128 -4.95 -28.12 22.30
N ARG A 129 -6.11 -28.48 21.74
CA ARG A 129 -6.43 -28.24 20.32
C ARG A 129 -6.67 -26.75 20.08
N GLY A 130 -5.63 -25.98 19.80
CA GLY A 130 -5.72 -24.53 19.64
C GLY A 130 -4.42 -23.88 19.14
N ILE A 131 -4.54 -23.19 18.01
CA ILE A 131 -3.47 -22.35 17.46
C ILE A 131 -3.55 -20.91 17.99
N THR A 132 -2.41 -20.37 18.42
CA THR A 132 -2.30 -18.92 18.71
C THR A 132 -1.53 -18.23 17.59
N LEU A 133 -2.19 -17.34 16.85
CA LEU A 133 -1.56 -16.55 15.80
C LEU A 133 -1.20 -15.15 16.30
N TYR A 134 -0.12 -14.60 15.77
CA TYR A 134 0.36 -13.26 16.09
C TYR A 134 0.38 -12.36 14.84
N PRO A 135 -0.79 -11.94 14.31
CA PRO A 135 -0.84 -11.03 13.16
C PRO A 135 -0.02 -9.77 13.42
N ARG A 136 0.79 -9.37 12.44
CA ARG A 136 1.60 -8.15 12.46
C ARG A 136 1.14 -7.23 11.34
N PRO A 137 1.33 -5.89 11.48
CA PRO A 137 1.06 -4.97 10.37
C PRO A 137 1.80 -5.42 9.10
N ALA A 138 1.06 -5.59 8.02
CA ALA A 138 1.57 -6.02 6.71
C ALA A 138 1.65 -4.84 5.72
N VAL A 139 0.97 -3.73 6.02
CA VAL A 139 0.94 -2.51 5.22
C VAL A 139 1.61 -1.36 5.97
N ALA A 140 2.53 -0.68 5.30
CA ALA A 140 3.34 0.40 5.84
C ALA A 140 2.65 1.76 5.74
N ASN A 141 2.90 2.62 6.73
CA ASN A 141 2.46 4.01 6.74
C ASN A 141 3.56 4.90 6.20
N TYR A 142 3.25 5.65 5.14
CA TYR A 142 4.13 6.67 4.60
C TYR A 142 3.50 8.05 4.80
N ARG A 143 4.36 9.03 5.09
CA ARG A 143 4.03 10.45 5.05
C ARG A 143 5.04 11.15 4.15
N PHE A 144 4.59 12.10 3.34
CA PHE A 144 5.49 13.03 2.68
C PHE A 144 5.21 14.47 3.12
N ILE A 145 6.26 15.28 3.12
CA ILE A 145 6.24 16.73 3.36
C ILE A 145 7.08 17.38 2.27
N ILE A 146 6.52 18.39 1.63
CA ILE A 146 7.21 19.26 0.68
C ILE A 146 7.29 20.65 1.33
N GLU A 147 8.45 21.01 1.82
CA GLU A 147 8.71 22.27 2.55
C GLU A 147 9.21 23.38 1.62
N ASN A 148 9.19 24.62 2.09
CA ASN A 148 9.70 25.79 1.38
C ASN A 148 9.06 25.96 -0.01
N VAL A 149 7.73 25.83 -0.10
CA VAL A 149 6.97 26.03 -1.33
C VAL A 149 6.58 27.51 -1.44
N SER A 150 7.08 28.21 -2.45
CA SER A 150 6.68 29.61 -2.65
C SER A 150 5.35 29.71 -3.40
N ASN A 151 4.59 30.79 -3.15
CA ASN A 151 3.34 31.14 -3.86
C ASN A 151 2.24 30.06 -3.85
N LEU A 152 2.11 29.29 -2.75
CA LEU A 152 1.12 28.22 -2.62
C LEU A 152 -0.34 28.70 -2.71
N SER A 153 -0.61 29.96 -2.35
CA SER A 153 -1.93 30.59 -2.48
C SER A 153 -2.43 30.68 -3.94
N GLY A 154 -1.53 30.56 -4.93
CA GLY A 154 -1.86 30.51 -6.35
C GLY A 154 -2.37 29.14 -6.83
N VAL A 155 -2.35 28.11 -5.97
CA VAL A 155 -2.76 26.75 -6.32
C VAL A 155 -4.28 26.60 -6.25
N LYS A 156 -4.88 26.13 -7.35
CA LYS A 156 -6.31 25.79 -7.43
C LYS A 156 -6.59 24.41 -6.85
N ARG A 157 -5.71 23.45 -7.12
CA ARG A 157 -5.75 22.07 -6.60
C ARG A 157 -4.43 21.37 -6.88
N LEU A 158 -4.15 20.33 -6.12
CA LEU A 158 -2.95 19.53 -6.24
C LEU A 158 -3.21 18.08 -5.82
N CYS A 159 -2.42 17.17 -6.33
CA CYS A 159 -2.32 15.78 -5.87
C CYS A 159 -0.87 15.31 -6.09
N ALA A 160 -0.54 14.12 -5.61
CA ALA A 160 0.76 13.53 -5.85
C ALA A 160 0.64 12.08 -6.34
N SER A 161 1.75 11.51 -6.79
CA SER A 161 1.91 10.08 -6.98
C SER A 161 3.31 9.65 -6.52
N ILE A 162 3.49 8.36 -6.25
CA ILE A 162 4.84 7.80 -6.02
C ILE A 162 5.04 6.52 -6.82
N SER A 163 6.10 6.48 -7.63
CA SER A 163 6.46 5.31 -8.44
C SER A 163 7.36 4.33 -7.69
N GLY A 164 7.55 3.14 -8.26
CA GLY A 164 8.52 2.16 -7.76
C GLY A 164 8.11 1.49 -6.45
N MET A 165 6.81 1.51 -6.11
CA MET A 165 6.27 0.87 -4.92
C MET A 165 5.89 -0.58 -5.21
N ALA A 166 5.90 -1.46 -4.21
CA ALA A 166 5.47 -2.84 -4.38
C ALA A 166 3.98 -2.90 -4.79
N SER A 167 3.70 -3.57 -5.90
CA SER A 167 2.32 -3.82 -6.37
C SER A 167 1.62 -4.96 -5.61
N GLU A 168 2.41 -5.84 -4.99
CA GLU A 168 1.89 -7.08 -4.43
C GLU A 168 2.73 -7.61 -3.27
N MET A 169 2.09 -8.38 -2.39
CA MET A 169 2.69 -9.01 -1.21
C MET A 169 2.04 -10.36 -0.93
N CYS A 170 2.82 -11.33 -0.45
CA CYS A 170 2.31 -12.59 0.07
C CYS A 170 1.97 -12.48 1.57
N PRO A 171 0.73 -12.72 2.01
CA PRO A 171 0.34 -12.62 3.43
C PRO A 171 1.05 -13.59 4.36
N ALA A 172 1.38 -14.79 3.87
CA ALA A 172 2.06 -15.80 4.68
C ALA A 172 3.49 -15.41 5.05
N THR A 173 4.18 -14.67 4.18
CA THR A 173 5.60 -14.34 4.34
C THR A 173 5.87 -12.86 4.56
N LEU A 174 4.86 -12.02 4.32
CA LEU A 174 4.95 -10.55 4.23
C LEU A 174 5.94 -10.05 3.18
N MET A 175 6.38 -10.92 2.27
CA MET A 175 7.34 -10.58 1.24
C MET A 175 6.63 -9.93 0.05
N CYS A 176 7.16 -8.79 -0.38
CA CYS A 176 6.72 -8.13 -1.61
C CYS A 176 7.24 -8.85 -2.87
N GLY A 177 6.46 -8.76 -3.95
CA GLY A 177 6.87 -9.19 -5.28
C GLY A 177 7.95 -8.29 -5.89
N SER A 178 8.33 -8.58 -7.14
CA SER A 178 9.28 -7.77 -7.93
C SER A 178 8.61 -6.69 -8.77
N ARG A 179 7.28 -6.77 -8.95
CA ARG A 179 6.52 -5.84 -9.79
C ARG A 179 6.28 -4.51 -9.06
N CYS A 180 6.50 -3.42 -9.78
CA CYS A 180 6.29 -2.07 -9.28
C CYS A 180 4.96 -1.50 -9.76
N ALA A 181 4.36 -0.65 -8.93
CA ALA A 181 3.22 0.18 -9.28
C ALA A 181 3.47 1.63 -8.87
N THR A 182 2.78 2.53 -9.56
CA THR A 182 2.65 3.94 -9.16
C THR A 182 1.39 4.12 -8.33
N LEU A 183 1.54 4.69 -7.14
CA LEU A 183 0.41 4.93 -6.22
C LEU A 183 -0.05 6.38 -6.33
N PRO A 184 -1.35 6.66 -6.57
CA PRO A 184 -1.90 8.00 -6.53
C PRO A 184 -2.15 8.44 -5.09
N LEU A 185 -1.76 9.66 -4.76
CA LEU A 185 -1.70 10.17 -3.39
C LEU A 185 -2.52 11.44 -3.25
N LYS A 186 -3.31 11.50 -2.18
CA LYS A 186 -3.86 12.77 -1.72
C LYS A 186 -2.72 13.66 -1.20
N ALA A 187 -2.80 14.95 -1.55
CA ALA A 187 -1.88 15.97 -1.09
C ALA A 187 -2.67 17.21 -0.70
N ASP A 188 -2.34 17.80 0.44
CA ASP A 188 -3.03 18.96 1.00
C ASP A 188 -2.00 20.05 1.33
N ALA A 189 -2.40 21.32 1.17
CA ALA A 189 -1.63 22.44 1.69
C ALA A 189 -1.70 22.45 3.23
N ALA A 190 -0.54 22.57 3.88
CA ALA A 190 -0.38 22.63 5.32
C ALA A 190 0.23 23.98 5.73
N GLY A 191 -0.61 25.02 5.77
CA GLY A 191 -0.14 26.41 5.93
C GLY A 191 0.18 27.04 4.58
N ASP A 192 1.06 28.04 4.59
CA ASP A 192 1.31 28.91 3.42
C ASP A 192 2.49 28.45 2.54
N ASP A 193 3.34 27.56 3.05
CA ASP A 193 4.63 27.20 2.43
C ASP A 193 4.94 25.68 2.47
N CYS A 194 3.95 24.85 2.81
CA CYS A 194 4.12 23.42 2.97
C CYS A 194 2.98 22.63 2.33
N ILE A 195 3.31 21.50 1.72
CA ILE A 195 2.35 20.50 1.23
C ILE A 195 2.63 19.18 1.94
N GLU A 196 1.60 18.48 2.38
CA GLU A 196 1.74 17.17 3.01
C GLU A 196 0.73 16.15 2.50
N GLY A 197 1.07 14.89 2.69
CA GLY A 197 0.14 13.79 2.45
C GLY A 197 0.55 12.54 3.21
N ARG A 198 -0.40 11.61 3.34
CA ARG A 198 -0.21 10.31 3.98
C ARG A 198 -0.82 9.24 3.10
N PHE A 199 -0.17 8.08 3.09
CA PHE A 199 -0.63 6.95 2.29
C PHE A 199 -0.15 5.63 2.87
N LEU A 200 -0.81 4.58 2.42
CA LEU A 200 -0.51 3.21 2.76
C LEU A 200 0.13 2.51 1.55
N THR A 201 1.00 1.55 1.81
CA THR A 201 1.68 0.77 0.77
C THR A 201 2.11 -0.58 1.30
N PHE A 202 2.23 -1.60 0.44
CA PHE A 202 2.92 -2.85 0.79
C PHE A 202 4.41 -2.62 1.05
N GLY A 203 4.95 -1.47 0.65
CA GLY A 203 6.35 -1.09 0.84
C GLY A 203 7.11 -1.10 -0.48
N LEU A 204 8.35 -1.58 -0.43
CA LEU A 204 9.26 -1.58 -1.58
C LEU A 204 9.35 -2.99 -2.21
N PRO A 205 9.53 -3.07 -3.54
CA PRO A 205 9.72 -4.35 -4.23
C PRO A 205 11.02 -5.03 -3.76
N LYS A 206 11.02 -6.37 -3.75
CA LYS A 206 12.16 -7.17 -3.27
C LYS A 206 13.42 -7.01 -4.13
N SER A 207 13.26 -6.98 -5.46
CA SER A 207 14.33 -6.84 -6.47
C SER A 207 13.73 -6.80 -7.88
N PRO A 208 14.30 -6.06 -8.87
CA PRO A 208 15.45 -5.16 -8.72
C PRO A 208 15.09 -3.91 -7.92
N GLU A 209 16.09 -3.14 -7.51
CA GLU A 209 15.85 -1.81 -6.97
C GLU A 209 15.19 -0.94 -8.04
N SER A 210 14.01 -0.41 -7.73
CA SER A 210 13.33 0.62 -8.51
C SER A 210 13.57 1.99 -7.87
N ALA A 211 13.62 3.02 -8.71
CA ALA A 211 13.64 4.40 -8.24
C ALA A 211 12.25 4.77 -7.69
N ASN A 212 12.23 5.40 -6.52
CA ASN A 212 11.01 5.91 -5.91
C ASN A 212 10.92 7.41 -6.20
N ILE A 213 10.10 7.77 -7.18
CA ILE A 213 9.90 9.16 -7.59
C ILE A 213 8.58 9.64 -7.00
N LEU A 214 8.64 10.58 -6.06
CA LEU A 214 7.49 11.32 -5.59
C LEU A 214 7.22 12.45 -6.58
N THR A 215 6.08 12.40 -7.27
CA THR A 215 5.67 13.43 -8.23
C THR A 215 4.53 14.26 -7.65
N LEU A 216 4.69 15.58 -7.63
CA LEU A 216 3.63 16.54 -7.30
C LEU A 216 3.03 17.10 -8.59
N TYR A 217 1.70 17.08 -8.67
CA TYR A 217 0.91 17.66 -9.75
C TYR A 217 0.15 18.88 -9.24
N VAL A 218 0.37 20.04 -9.84
CA VAL A 218 -0.20 21.32 -9.41
C VAL A 218 -0.98 21.95 -10.55
N TRP A 219 -2.24 22.31 -10.28
CA TRP A 219 -3.04 23.18 -11.16
C TRP A 219 -3.14 24.55 -10.50
N LEU A 220 -2.66 25.58 -11.19
CA LEU A 220 -2.75 26.96 -10.73
C LEU A 220 -4.09 27.61 -11.07
N ASN A 221 -4.39 28.72 -10.41
CA ASN A 221 -5.60 29.51 -10.59
C ASN A 221 -5.75 30.11 -12.01
N ASP A 222 -4.63 30.39 -12.68
CA ASP A 222 -4.56 30.83 -14.07
C ASP A 222 -4.63 29.69 -15.10
N GLY A 223 -4.82 28.44 -14.65
CA GLY A 223 -4.98 27.26 -15.49
C GLY A 223 -3.67 26.57 -15.89
N LYS A 224 -2.50 27.10 -15.51
CA LYS A 224 -1.22 26.41 -15.74
C LYS A 224 -1.15 25.11 -14.94
N LYS A 225 -0.46 24.12 -15.51
CA LYS A 225 -0.21 22.81 -14.91
C LYS A 225 1.29 22.60 -14.73
N LEU A 226 1.71 22.32 -13.50
CA LEU A 226 3.12 22.14 -13.13
C LEU A 226 3.32 20.76 -12.51
N ARG A 227 4.40 20.10 -12.89
CA ARG A 227 4.80 18.79 -12.39
C ARG A 227 6.19 18.89 -11.77
N TYR A 228 6.35 18.37 -10.56
CA TYR A 228 7.62 18.32 -9.85
C TYR A 228 7.97 16.88 -9.49
N ASP A 229 9.12 16.39 -9.95
CA ASP A 229 9.59 15.03 -9.67
C ASP A 229 10.74 15.08 -8.64
N PHE A 230 10.58 14.34 -7.55
CA PHE A 230 11.57 14.19 -6.49
C PHE A 230 12.03 12.73 -6.37
N ASP A 231 13.34 12.48 -6.53
CA ASP A 231 13.89 11.16 -6.26
C ASP A 231 14.05 10.94 -4.75
N VAL A 232 13.09 10.24 -4.14
CA VAL A 232 13.07 9.91 -2.72
C VAL A 232 13.61 8.51 -2.41
N THR A 233 14.24 7.84 -3.39
CA THR A 233 14.72 6.45 -3.28
C THR A 233 15.57 6.22 -2.03
N LYS A 234 16.54 7.10 -1.78
CA LYS A 234 17.42 6.98 -0.61
C LYS A 234 16.66 7.11 0.71
N GLN A 235 15.68 8.01 0.79
CA GLN A 235 14.89 8.20 2.01
C GLN A 235 14.00 6.98 2.28
N ALA A 236 13.33 6.46 1.24
CA ALA A 236 12.47 5.30 1.35
C ALA A 236 13.25 4.03 1.72
N ARG A 237 14.41 3.79 1.08
CA ARG A 237 15.22 2.57 1.30
C ARG A 237 16.00 2.58 2.62
N ASN A 238 16.42 3.75 3.09
CA ASN A 238 17.21 3.88 4.32
C ASN A 238 16.36 4.27 5.55
N ALA A 239 15.03 4.22 5.43
CA ALA A 239 14.15 4.48 6.55
C ALA A 239 14.45 3.51 7.70
N LYS A 240 14.59 4.05 8.93
CA LYS A 240 14.90 3.23 10.12
C LYS A 240 13.79 2.23 10.45
N ASP A 241 12.55 2.64 10.20
CA ASP A 241 11.37 1.82 10.33
C ASP A 241 10.68 1.73 8.97
N PRO A 242 10.78 0.59 8.25
CA PRO A 242 10.16 0.44 6.93
C PRO A 242 8.62 0.42 7.01
N MET A 243 8.02 0.29 8.20
CA MET A 243 6.57 0.34 8.40
C MET A 243 6.05 1.75 8.71
N ASN A 244 6.94 2.70 9.00
CA ASN A 244 6.60 4.09 9.30
C ASN A 244 7.64 5.04 8.67
N VAL A 245 7.42 5.40 7.41
CA VAL A 245 8.38 6.17 6.61
C VAL A 245 7.96 7.63 6.47
N SER A 246 8.93 8.55 6.65
CA SER A 246 8.74 9.98 6.40
C SER A 246 9.65 10.42 5.26
N LEU A 247 9.05 11.00 4.22
CA LEU A 247 9.73 11.55 3.06
C LEU A 247 9.68 13.08 3.16
N ILE A 248 10.83 13.75 3.17
CA ILE A 248 10.90 15.21 3.28
C ILE A 248 11.68 15.75 2.10
N VAL A 249 11.03 16.59 1.31
CA VAL A 249 11.60 17.26 0.13
C VAL A 249 11.18 18.73 0.15
N GLY A 250 11.59 19.53 -0.82
CA GLY A 250 11.20 20.94 -0.85
C GLY A 250 11.89 21.75 -1.93
N GLY A 251 11.80 23.07 -1.80
CA GLY A 251 12.45 24.02 -2.72
C GLY A 251 11.67 24.21 -4.02
N ILE A 252 10.35 24.17 -3.96
CA ILE A 252 9.49 24.48 -5.10
C ILE A 252 9.28 25.99 -5.18
N GLU A 253 9.57 26.57 -6.34
CA GLU A 253 9.20 27.95 -6.64
C GLU A 253 8.01 28.00 -7.60
N LEU A 254 6.78 28.11 -7.07
CA LEU A 254 5.60 28.25 -7.93
C LEU A 254 5.56 29.68 -8.51
N PRO A 255 5.17 29.87 -9.78
CA PRO A 255 4.93 31.21 -10.30
C PRO A 255 3.69 31.83 -9.63
N PRO A 256 3.68 33.16 -9.39
CA PRO A 256 2.49 33.85 -8.90
C PRO A 256 1.30 33.62 -9.83
N SER A 257 0.11 33.39 -9.26
CA SER A 257 -1.10 33.10 -10.02
C SER A 257 -2.32 33.68 -9.31
N GLU A 258 -3.11 34.49 -10.01
CA GLU A 258 -4.35 35.09 -9.51
C GLU A 258 -5.59 34.35 -10.04
N PRO A 259 -6.71 34.31 -9.29
CA PRO A 259 -7.97 33.74 -9.77
C PRO A 259 -8.45 34.45 -11.03
N VAL A 260 -8.54 33.73 -12.15
CA VAL A 260 -9.21 34.22 -13.35
C VAL A 260 -10.71 34.01 -13.13
N GLY A 261 -11.48 35.10 -13.12
CA GLY A 261 -12.93 35.06 -12.87
C GLY A 261 -13.67 34.15 -13.84
N GLY A 262 -13.98 32.93 -13.41
CA GLY A 262 -14.76 31.94 -14.15
C GLY A 262 -14.90 30.62 -13.39
N GLU A 263 -16.13 30.16 -13.17
CA GLU A 263 -16.41 28.81 -12.66
C GLU A 263 -16.05 27.77 -13.73
N GLY A 264 -14.81 27.27 -13.68
CA GLY A 264 -14.31 26.25 -14.59
C GLY A 264 -14.25 24.87 -13.93
N GLY A 265 -15.00 23.91 -14.48
CA GLY A 265 -15.09 22.50 -14.06
C GLY A 265 -13.78 21.72 -14.10
N LEU A 266 -13.83 20.43 -13.74
CA LEU A 266 -12.69 19.53 -13.57
C LEU A 266 -11.98 19.23 -14.92
N ASP A 267 -11.16 20.15 -15.43
CA ASP A 267 -10.18 19.81 -16.48
C ASP A 267 -8.98 19.12 -15.82
N VAL A 268 -8.89 17.80 -15.99
CA VAL A 268 -7.80 16.92 -15.52
C VAL A 268 -7.05 16.30 -16.71
N SER A 269 -7.06 16.97 -17.86
CA SER A 269 -6.40 16.49 -19.07
C SER A 269 -4.89 16.27 -18.85
N ILE A 270 -4.35 15.26 -19.54
CA ILE A 270 -2.94 14.84 -19.46
C ILE A 270 -1.98 15.73 -20.25
N ASP A 271 -2.50 16.67 -21.05
CA ASP A 271 -1.70 17.58 -21.86
C ASP A 271 -1.37 18.89 -21.11
N GLY A 272 -0.22 19.47 -21.45
CA GLY A 272 0.17 20.83 -21.04
C GLY A 272 0.94 20.93 -19.71
N TRP A 273 1.59 19.86 -19.26
CA TRP A 273 2.46 19.89 -18.07
C TRP A 273 3.78 20.60 -18.35
N ILE A 274 4.16 21.52 -17.46
CA ILE A 274 5.53 22.03 -17.34
C ILE A 274 6.23 21.20 -16.26
N THR A 275 7.25 20.44 -16.64
CA THR A 275 7.94 19.49 -15.74
C THR A 275 9.24 20.05 -15.24
N GLU A 276 9.46 19.97 -13.92
CA GLU A 276 10.70 20.29 -13.23
C GLU A 276 11.17 19.07 -12.43
N ILE A 277 12.46 18.72 -12.57
CA ILE A 277 13.10 17.63 -11.82
C ILE A 277 13.95 18.28 -10.73
N ILE A 278 13.72 17.89 -9.48
CA ILE A 278 14.43 18.46 -8.32
C ILE A 278 15.37 17.41 -7.74
N ASP A 279 16.67 17.70 -7.83
CA ASP A 279 17.70 16.93 -7.15
C ASP A 279 17.67 17.24 -5.66
N ILE A 280 17.36 16.24 -4.83
CA ILE A 280 17.43 16.37 -3.38
C ILE A 280 18.84 16.06 -2.88
N GLN A 281 19.43 16.98 -2.11
CA GLN A 281 20.70 16.71 -1.43
C GLN A 281 20.44 15.75 -0.27
N SER A 282 20.99 14.54 -0.37
CA SER A 282 20.91 13.48 0.65
C SER A 282 21.87 13.69 1.80
#